data_AF-A0A644WLR2-F1
#
_entry.id   AF-A0A644WLR2-F1
#
_cell.length_a   1.000
_cell.length_b   1.000
_cell.length_c   1.000
_cell.angle_alpha   90.00
_cell.angle_beta   90.00
_cell.angle_gamma   90.00
#
_symmetry.space_group_name_H-M   'P 1'
#
loop_
_entity.id
_entity.type
_entity.pdbx_description
1 polymer ?
#
loop_
_entity_poly.entity_id
_entity_poly.type
_entity_poly.pdbx_seq_one_letter_code
_entity_poly.pdbx_strand_id
1 'polypeptide(L)'
;MNPTMNLRIVLLTAFTAGILLSCNNQQETKKMKPLKDDLQALMQEPKSYVCYRSGNFESTDGMPDDQTWDKAEWTDLFVDIEGDSMPAPAQNTRVKMLWNDDYLFIRAEIEEENIWAYVENHDEVVYHDNDFEIFIDPDNDAKNYFEYEVNARGTIFDLFLPHPYRHSGFALHNWDFKGIRQKITIDGTLNDGSDKDRSWTLVVAIPFSDLSFGLGSGRPDVEKPWRINFSRVEWDTKWENGKYVKATNADGKPLPEHNWVWSPVGAISMHMPERYGYLKFSEKTVGKEKETFTLTETEKLKRVLWAVFYREAKYFEKKNKFTGKLSDLGNDIKSLYDGKKFKLSLSASDHTFEATLKSDKGKMEMYITEEGTVIGSL
;
A
#
# COMPACT_ATOMS: atom_id res chain seq x y z
N MET A 1 17.81 38.03 -20.69
CA MET A 1 18.39 36.85 -21.38
C MET A 1 18.04 35.64 -20.53
N ASN A 2 17.00 34.91 -20.94
CA ASN A 2 16.53 33.69 -20.30
C ASN A 2 17.54 32.55 -20.54
N PRO A 3 17.95 31.79 -19.52
CA PRO A 3 18.32 30.42 -19.72
C PRO A 3 17.06 29.56 -19.54
N THR A 4 16.60 29.00 -20.64
CA THR A 4 15.60 27.94 -20.70
C THR A 4 16.04 26.76 -19.84
N MET A 5 15.35 26.55 -18.71
CA MET A 5 15.45 25.36 -17.89
C MET A 5 14.74 24.23 -18.63
N ASN A 6 15.53 23.36 -19.28
CA ASN A 6 15.03 22.15 -19.93
C ASN A 6 14.54 21.17 -18.86
N LEU A 7 13.27 21.29 -18.48
CA LEU A 7 12.55 20.30 -17.71
C LEU A 7 12.33 19.08 -18.61
N ARG A 8 13.25 18.11 -18.56
CA ARG A 8 13.02 16.79 -19.15
C ARG A 8 11.99 16.08 -18.28
N ILE A 9 10.75 16.20 -18.71
CA ILE A 9 9.63 15.34 -18.32
C ILE A 9 10.08 13.88 -18.56
N VAL A 10 10.34 13.14 -17.49
CA VAL A 10 10.51 11.68 -17.54
C VAL A 10 9.10 11.09 -17.55
N LEU A 11 8.49 11.16 -18.74
CA LEU A 11 7.36 10.31 -19.11
C LEU A 11 7.99 9.05 -19.71
N LEU A 12 7.97 7.95 -18.97
CA LEU A 12 7.92 6.54 -19.41
C LEU A 12 8.56 5.65 -18.34
N THR A 13 7.72 4.90 -17.63
CA THR A 13 7.87 3.43 -17.57
C THR A 13 6.47 2.85 -17.50
N ALA A 14 5.90 2.59 -18.68
CA ALA A 14 5.01 1.46 -18.82
C ALA A 14 5.74 0.24 -18.24
N PHE A 15 5.09 -0.48 -17.32
CA PHE A 15 5.56 -1.77 -16.82
C PHE A 15 5.78 -2.71 -18.01
N THR A 16 7.00 -2.75 -18.54
CA THR A 16 7.53 -3.93 -19.21
C THR A 16 8.21 -4.73 -18.13
N ALA A 17 7.48 -5.71 -17.57
CA ALA A 17 8.09 -6.78 -16.80
C ALA A 17 9.12 -7.48 -17.69
N GLY A 18 10.39 -7.11 -17.54
CA GLY A 18 11.51 -7.73 -18.23
C GLY A 18 11.81 -9.10 -17.63
N ILE A 19 11.01 -10.11 -17.99
CA ILE A 19 11.42 -11.50 -17.81
C ILE A 19 12.54 -11.76 -18.81
N LEU A 20 13.75 -12.02 -18.30
CA LEU A 20 14.84 -12.60 -19.07
C LEU A 20 14.35 -13.90 -19.72
N LEU A 21 14.05 -13.82 -21.02
CA LEU A 21 13.77 -14.96 -21.88
C LEU A 21 15.06 -15.77 -22.04
N SER A 22 15.28 -16.72 -21.12
CA SER A 22 15.96 -17.95 -21.50
C SER A 22 15.05 -18.64 -22.51
N CYS A 23 15.52 -18.79 -23.75
CA CYS A 23 14.84 -19.54 -24.80
C CYS A 23 14.75 -21.02 -24.39
N ASN A 24 13.78 -21.34 -23.53
CA ASN A 24 13.31 -22.68 -23.34
C ASN A 24 11.93 -22.75 -23.98
N ASN A 25 11.84 -23.48 -25.10
CA ASN A 25 10.64 -23.66 -25.89
C ASN A 25 9.66 -24.57 -25.12
N GLN A 26 9.12 -24.08 -24.00
CA GLN A 26 7.99 -24.71 -23.32
C GLN A 26 6.74 -24.36 -24.11
N GLN A 27 6.05 -25.39 -24.62
CA GLN A 27 4.67 -25.26 -25.12
C GLN A 27 3.87 -24.40 -24.14
N GLU A 28 3.46 -23.19 -24.55
CA GLU A 28 2.53 -22.38 -23.79
C GLU A 28 1.30 -23.23 -23.50
N THR A 29 1.13 -23.59 -22.23
CA THR A 29 -0.06 -24.33 -21.82
C THR A 29 -1.27 -23.47 -22.12
N LYS A 30 -2.20 -23.96 -22.95
CA LYS A 30 -3.47 -23.27 -23.29
C LYS A 30 -4.34 -22.92 -22.07
N LYS A 31 -3.96 -23.37 -20.87
CA LYS A 31 -4.73 -23.22 -19.63
C LYS A 31 -3.96 -22.34 -18.66
N MET A 32 -4.68 -21.38 -18.06
CA MET A 32 -4.24 -20.63 -16.89
C MET A 32 -3.70 -21.58 -15.81
N LYS A 33 -2.58 -21.20 -15.17
CA LYS A 33 -2.05 -21.91 -13.99
C LYS A 33 -3.09 -21.88 -12.85
N PRO A 34 -3.06 -22.82 -11.89
CA PRO A 34 -3.90 -22.74 -10.70
C PRO A 34 -3.77 -21.38 -9.99
N LEU A 35 -4.85 -20.89 -9.38
CA LEU A 35 -4.92 -19.58 -8.73
C LEU A 35 -3.87 -19.45 -7.63
N LYS A 36 -3.66 -20.52 -6.86
CA LYS A 36 -2.62 -20.61 -5.84
C LYS A 36 -1.19 -20.58 -6.40
N ASP A 37 -0.97 -20.80 -7.68
CA ASP A 37 0.36 -20.77 -8.30
C ASP A 37 0.56 -19.47 -9.10
N ASP A 38 -0.53 -18.82 -9.52
CA ASP A 38 -0.52 -17.66 -10.42
C ASP A 38 -0.79 -16.33 -9.71
N LEU A 39 -1.57 -16.37 -8.63
CA LEU A 39 -2.06 -15.20 -7.89
C LEU A 39 -1.86 -15.34 -6.38
N GLN A 40 -1.10 -16.33 -5.88
CA GLN A 40 -0.95 -16.53 -4.43
C GLN A 40 -0.46 -15.27 -3.72
N ALA A 41 0.62 -14.65 -4.21
CA ALA A 41 1.11 -13.39 -3.65
C ALA A 41 0.01 -12.31 -3.69
N LEU A 42 -0.73 -12.23 -4.81
CA LEU A 42 -1.81 -11.30 -5.05
C LEU A 42 -3.15 -11.61 -4.34
N MET A 43 -3.23 -12.71 -3.60
CA MET A 43 -4.48 -13.17 -2.97
C MET A 43 -4.31 -13.49 -1.49
N GLN A 44 -3.18 -13.07 -0.90
CA GLN A 44 -2.97 -13.08 0.54
C GLN A 44 -4.03 -12.22 1.23
N GLU A 45 -4.58 -12.71 2.34
CA GLU A 45 -5.51 -11.94 3.16
C GLU A 45 -4.78 -10.74 3.75
N PRO A 46 -5.22 -9.50 3.48
CA PRO A 46 -4.55 -8.33 4.02
C PRO A 46 -4.61 -8.29 5.54
N LYS A 47 -3.56 -7.74 6.17
CA LYS A 47 -3.51 -7.57 7.62
C LYS A 47 -4.59 -6.59 8.10
N SER A 48 -4.80 -6.52 9.41
CA SER A 48 -5.79 -5.61 9.99
C SER A 48 -5.34 -5.02 11.32
N TYR A 49 -5.84 -3.83 11.61
CA TYR A 49 -5.54 -3.09 12.83
C TYR A 49 -6.80 -2.42 13.39
N VAL A 50 -6.99 -2.45 14.71
CA VAL A 50 -8.05 -1.70 15.40
C VAL A 50 -7.44 -0.41 15.95
N CYS A 51 -7.81 0.72 15.36
CA CYS A 51 -7.38 2.06 15.74
C CYS A 51 -8.31 2.60 16.82
N TYR A 52 -7.81 2.72 18.04
CA TYR A 52 -8.59 3.20 19.19
C TYR A 52 -8.51 4.72 19.33
N ARG A 53 -9.53 5.29 19.98
CA ARG A 53 -9.49 6.70 20.41
C ARG A 53 -8.30 6.93 21.35
N SER A 54 -7.53 7.99 21.12
CA SER A 54 -6.45 8.41 22.04
C SER A 54 -7.00 8.89 23.39
N GLY A 55 -8.25 9.37 23.43
CA GLY A 55 -8.84 10.01 24.61
C GLY A 55 -8.38 11.47 24.74
N ASN A 56 -8.33 12.00 25.97
CA ASN A 56 -7.94 13.39 26.25
C ASN A 56 -6.47 13.52 26.69
N PHE A 57 -5.62 12.57 26.33
CA PHE A 57 -4.24 12.48 26.78
C PHE A 57 -3.31 12.99 25.67
N GLU A 58 -3.25 14.31 25.53
CA GLU A 58 -2.38 14.98 24.57
C GLU A 58 -1.21 15.65 25.28
N SER A 59 -0.01 15.54 24.73
CA SER A 59 1.14 16.36 25.10
C SER A 59 0.94 17.81 24.65
N THR A 60 1.84 18.70 25.08
CA THR A 60 1.76 20.15 24.80
C THR A 60 1.79 20.51 23.31
N ASP A 61 2.24 19.59 22.45
CA ASP A 61 2.27 19.69 20.99
C ASP A 61 1.01 19.12 20.29
N GLY A 62 0.05 18.61 21.06
CA GLY A 62 -1.20 18.03 20.55
C GLY A 62 -1.04 16.60 20.00
N MET A 63 0.04 15.90 20.35
CA MET A 63 0.24 14.48 20.04
C MET A 63 -0.18 13.60 21.23
N PRO A 64 -0.51 12.31 21.03
CA PRO A 64 -0.68 11.39 22.15
C PRO A 64 0.63 11.26 22.96
N ASP A 65 0.53 11.28 24.28
CA ASP A 65 1.68 11.09 25.16
C ASP A 65 2.20 9.63 25.17
N ASP A 66 3.40 9.41 25.72
CA ASP A 66 4.00 8.07 25.77
C ASP A 66 3.13 7.06 26.53
N GLN A 67 2.45 7.47 27.60
CA GLN A 67 1.54 6.59 28.36
C GLN A 67 0.32 6.15 27.54
N THR A 68 -0.07 6.94 26.55
CA THR A 68 -1.16 6.63 25.62
C THR A 68 -0.66 5.70 24.52
N TRP A 69 0.53 5.97 23.96
CA TRP A 69 1.18 5.06 23.02
C TRP A 69 1.46 3.68 23.61
N ASP A 70 1.87 3.60 24.87
CA ASP A 70 2.17 2.33 25.56
C ASP A 70 0.96 1.38 25.62
N LYS A 71 -0.26 1.92 25.56
CA LYS A 71 -1.51 1.14 25.57
C LYS A 71 -1.94 0.68 24.18
N ALA A 72 -1.42 1.29 23.11
CA ALA A 72 -1.72 0.87 21.74
C ALA A 72 -0.92 -0.39 21.41
N GLU A 73 -1.53 -1.32 20.68
CA GLU A 73 -0.86 -2.53 20.20
C GLU A 73 0.05 -2.19 19.02
N TRP A 74 1.21 -2.84 18.93
CA TRP A 74 2.01 -2.79 17.71
C TRP A 74 1.34 -3.58 16.59
N THR A 75 1.56 -3.17 15.35
CA THR A 75 1.39 -4.05 14.20
C THR A 75 2.36 -5.23 14.29
N ASP A 76 2.11 -6.27 13.51
CA ASP A 76 3.15 -7.22 13.15
C ASP A 76 4.34 -6.48 12.51
N LEU A 77 5.51 -7.11 12.57
CA LEU A 77 6.69 -6.65 11.85
C LEU A 77 6.43 -6.59 10.34
N PHE A 78 7.13 -5.68 9.69
CA PHE A 78 7.13 -5.57 8.24
C PHE A 78 7.74 -6.82 7.62
N VAL A 79 7.30 -7.11 6.41
CA VAL A 79 7.74 -8.23 5.57
C VAL A 79 8.06 -7.70 4.18
N ASP A 80 8.69 -8.49 3.34
CA ASP A 80 8.86 -8.11 1.93
C ASP A 80 7.50 -7.86 1.25
N ILE A 81 7.44 -6.88 0.34
CA ILE A 81 6.23 -6.51 -0.39
C ILE A 81 5.60 -7.68 -1.16
N GLU A 82 6.39 -8.65 -1.61
CA GLU A 82 5.93 -9.86 -2.28
C GLU A 82 5.44 -10.95 -1.29
N GLY A 83 5.68 -10.75 0.01
CA GLY A 83 5.29 -11.64 1.11
C GLY A 83 6.25 -12.81 1.29
N ASP A 84 5.74 -13.95 1.75
CA ASP A 84 6.53 -15.12 2.16
C ASP A 84 7.37 -15.78 1.05
N SER A 85 7.23 -15.33 -0.22
CA SER A 85 8.12 -15.76 -1.31
C SER A 85 9.52 -15.18 -1.21
N MET A 86 9.71 -14.13 -0.41
CA MET A 86 10.96 -13.42 -0.22
C MET A 86 11.44 -13.52 1.24
N PRO A 87 12.74 -13.34 1.52
CA PRO A 87 13.25 -13.32 2.89
C PRO A 87 12.60 -12.23 3.74
N ALA A 88 12.50 -12.48 5.05
CA ALA A 88 12.09 -11.44 5.98
C ALA A 88 13.11 -10.27 6.02
N PRO A 89 12.67 -9.03 6.26
CA PRO A 89 13.54 -7.87 6.45
C PRO A 89 14.65 -8.13 7.47
N ALA A 90 15.84 -7.61 7.21
CA ALA A 90 16.98 -7.74 8.11
C ALA A 90 16.88 -6.79 9.32
N GLN A 91 16.12 -5.70 9.19
CA GLN A 91 15.93 -4.68 10.22
C GLN A 91 14.42 -4.53 10.50
N ASN A 92 14.02 -4.53 11.76
CA ASN A 92 12.60 -4.53 12.08
C ASN A 92 11.96 -3.16 11.80
N THR A 93 10.70 -3.20 11.38
CA THR A 93 9.85 -2.01 11.32
C THR A 93 8.44 -2.37 11.76
N ARG A 94 7.81 -1.51 12.55
CA ARG A 94 6.45 -1.70 13.10
C ARG A 94 5.79 -0.38 13.44
N VAL A 95 4.45 -0.40 13.49
CA VAL A 95 3.64 0.81 13.62
C VAL A 95 2.58 0.67 14.72
N LYS A 96 2.27 1.78 15.40
CA LYS A 96 1.08 1.97 16.24
C LYS A 96 0.18 3.03 15.62
N MET A 97 -1.13 2.88 15.78
CA MET A 97 -2.10 3.86 15.29
C MET A 97 -3.12 4.20 16.38
N LEU A 98 -3.48 5.48 16.45
CA LEU A 98 -4.52 6.05 17.30
C LEU A 98 -5.30 7.10 16.52
N TRP A 99 -6.46 7.52 17.02
CA TRP A 99 -7.21 8.62 16.40
C TRP A 99 -7.98 9.46 17.42
N ASN A 100 -8.33 10.69 17.06
CA ASN A 100 -9.30 11.53 17.78
C ASN A 100 -10.31 12.14 16.80
N ASP A 101 -11.03 13.20 17.16
CA ASP A 101 -12.04 13.79 16.24
C ASP A 101 -11.43 14.49 15.00
N ASP A 102 -10.14 14.83 15.05
CA ASP A 102 -9.48 15.69 14.08
C ASP A 102 -8.32 15.01 13.35
N TYR A 103 -7.67 14.03 13.98
CA TYR A 103 -6.42 13.43 13.50
C TYR A 103 -6.43 11.90 13.52
N LEU A 104 -5.77 11.33 12.51
CA LEU A 104 -5.16 10.01 12.56
C LEU A 104 -3.71 10.16 13.04
N PHE A 105 -3.36 9.47 14.11
CA PHE A 105 -2.01 9.44 14.67
C PHE A 105 -1.31 8.14 14.32
N ILE A 106 -0.06 8.23 13.87
CA ILE A 106 0.78 7.08 13.49
C ILE A 106 2.13 7.23 14.17
N ARG A 107 2.61 6.17 14.82
CA ARG A 107 3.97 6.07 15.36
C ARG A 107 4.67 4.86 14.75
N ALA A 108 5.75 5.11 14.01
CA ALA A 108 6.58 4.08 13.41
C ALA A 108 7.93 3.97 14.14
N GLU A 109 8.34 2.75 14.44
CA GLU A 109 9.68 2.42 14.94
C GLU A 109 10.42 1.66 13.85
N ILE A 110 11.58 2.20 13.45
CA ILE A 110 12.34 1.76 12.29
C ILE A 110 13.76 1.48 12.76
N GLU A 111 14.09 0.20 12.93
CA GLU A 111 15.47 -0.21 13.21
C GLU A 111 16.32 0.10 11.97
N GLU A 112 17.42 0.83 12.17
CA GLU A 112 18.32 1.23 11.11
C GLU A 112 19.73 1.34 11.69
N GLU A 113 20.64 0.53 11.18
CA GLU A 113 22.06 0.53 11.53
C GLU A 113 22.85 1.63 10.82
N ASN A 114 22.33 2.17 9.71
CA ASN A 114 22.99 3.17 8.89
C ASN A 114 21.98 4.26 8.54
N ILE A 115 21.77 5.24 9.42
CA ILE A 115 20.77 6.27 9.22
C ILE A 115 21.33 7.33 8.28
N TRP A 116 20.75 7.41 7.09
CA TRP A 116 21.14 8.39 6.09
C TRP A 116 19.92 9.03 5.42
N ALA A 117 20.08 10.31 5.10
CA ALA A 117 19.09 11.11 4.37
C ALA A 117 19.79 12.34 3.78
N TYR A 118 19.81 12.43 2.45
CA TYR A 118 20.44 13.51 1.69
C TYR A 118 19.44 14.38 0.93
N VAL A 119 18.22 13.91 0.73
CA VAL A 119 17.13 14.70 0.14
C VAL A 119 16.64 15.71 1.19
N GLU A 120 16.66 16.99 0.84
CA GLU A 120 16.40 18.08 1.80
C GLU A 120 15.19 18.94 1.45
N ASN A 121 14.80 19.01 0.17
CA ASN A 121 13.69 19.88 -0.24
C ASN A 121 12.37 19.10 -0.27
N HIS A 122 11.30 19.75 0.19
CA HIS A 122 9.94 19.26 0.04
C HIS A 122 9.63 18.99 -1.44
N ASP A 123 8.90 17.90 -1.72
CA ASP A 123 8.51 17.44 -3.06
C ASP A 123 9.66 16.98 -3.97
N GLU A 124 10.88 16.86 -3.45
CA GLU A 124 11.89 16.01 -4.10
C GLU A 124 11.55 14.55 -3.86
N VAL A 125 11.87 13.68 -4.82
CA VAL A 125 11.56 12.25 -4.76
C VAL A 125 12.36 11.60 -3.61
N VAL A 126 11.69 11.32 -2.48
CA VAL A 126 12.33 10.98 -1.20
C VAL A 126 12.89 9.56 -1.18
N TYR A 127 12.29 8.59 -1.89
CA TYR A 127 12.80 7.20 -1.98
C TYR A 127 14.21 7.08 -2.58
N HIS A 128 14.82 8.17 -3.04
CA HIS A 128 16.24 8.19 -3.32
C HIS A 128 17.12 8.04 -2.07
N ASP A 129 16.60 8.33 -0.88
CA ASP A 129 17.12 7.94 0.43
C ASP A 129 16.49 6.62 0.93
N ASN A 130 16.86 6.14 2.12
CA ASN A 130 15.97 5.27 2.89
C ASN A 130 14.82 6.11 3.44
N ASP A 131 13.59 5.62 3.33
CA ASP A 131 12.41 6.36 3.75
C ASP A 131 11.33 5.47 4.38
N PHE A 132 10.30 6.14 4.88
CA PHE A 132 9.09 5.52 5.40
C PHE A 132 7.88 6.14 4.72
N GLU A 133 6.98 5.29 4.24
CA GLU A 133 5.84 5.70 3.44
C GLU A 133 4.52 5.29 4.13
N ILE A 134 3.50 6.13 4.02
CA ILE A 134 2.14 5.91 4.53
C ILE A 134 1.18 6.03 3.36
N PHE A 135 0.40 4.97 3.13
CA PHE A 135 -0.61 4.94 2.08
C PHE A 135 -2.00 4.78 2.67
N ILE A 136 -2.93 5.65 2.29
CA ILE A 136 -4.28 5.69 2.87
C ILE A 136 -5.31 5.76 1.74
N ASP A 137 -6.17 4.75 1.64
CA ASP A 137 -7.41 4.75 0.85
C ASP A 137 -8.56 4.88 1.86
N PRO A 138 -9.08 6.10 2.08
CA PRO A 138 -10.20 6.32 2.96
C PRO A 138 -11.48 5.91 2.22
N ASP A 139 -12.26 5.01 2.85
CA ASP A 139 -13.51 4.41 2.36
C ASP A 139 -13.44 3.05 1.64
N ASN A 140 -12.23 2.54 1.33
CA ASN A 140 -12.00 1.18 0.85
C ASN A 140 -12.67 0.90 -0.52
N ASP A 141 -12.54 1.85 -1.44
CA ASP A 141 -12.98 1.74 -2.83
C ASP A 141 -11.84 1.53 -3.84
N ALA A 142 -10.58 1.52 -3.36
CA ALA A 142 -9.35 1.41 -4.16
C ALA A 142 -9.07 2.60 -5.09
N LYS A 143 -9.64 3.77 -4.80
CA LYS A 143 -9.47 5.06 -5.50
C LYS A 143 -9.19 6.17 -4.47
N ASN A 144 -8.98 7.39 -4.97
CA ASN A 144 -8.82 8.62 -4.17
C ASN A 144 -7.92 8.45 -2.94
N TYR A 145 -6.74 7.87 -3.15
CA TYR A 145 -5.83 7.48 -2.08
C TYR A 145 -4.64 8.42 -2.02
N PHE A 146 -4.06 8.48 -0.82
CA PHE A 146 -3.04 9.43 -0.43
C PHE A 146 -1.75 8.70 -0.13
N GLU A 147 -0.64 9.38 -0.39
CA GLU A 147 0.71 8.93 -0.11
C GLU A 147 1.45 10.03 0.62
N TYR A 148 2.20 9.62 1.63
CA TYR A 148 3.12 10.45 2.39
C TYR A 148 4.42 9.66 2.54
N GLU A 149 5.53 10.20 2.07
CA GLU A 149 6.88 9.67 2.22
C GLU A 149 7.68 10.61 3.12
N VAL A 150 8.55 10.03 3.95
CA VAL A 150 9.47 10.81 4.79
C VAL A 150 10.79 10.08 5.02
N ASN A 151 11.91 10.80 4.85
CA ASN A 151 13.22 10.28 5.22
C ASN A 151 13.55 10.57 6.70
N ALA A 152 14.67 10.03 7.18
CA ALA A 152 15.11 10.22 8.57
C ALA A 152 15.42 11.68 8.96
N ARG A 153 15.44 12.63 8.01
CA ARG A 153 15.54 14.07 8.30
C ARG A 153 14.19 14.75 8.50
N GLY A 154 13.11 14.10 8.09
CA GLY A 154 11.78 14.70 8.06
C GLY A 154 11.46 15.43 6.76
N THR A 155 12.22 15.22 5.68
CA THR A 155 11.86 15.75 4.35
C THR A 155 10.66 14.97 3.85
N ILE A 156 9.60 15.69 3.43
CA ILE A 156 8.32 15.11 3.02
C ILE A 156 8.22 15.13 1.48
N PHE A 157 7.66 14.04 0.95
CA PHE A 157 7.05 14.01 -0.37
C PHE A 157 5.65 13.46 -0.21
N ASP A 158 4.64 14.16 -0.72
CA ASP A 158 3.26 13.73 -0.63
C ASP A 158 2.52 13.93 -1.95
N LEU A 159 1.50 13.10 -2.15
CA LEU A 159 0.67 13.17 -3.34
C LEU A 159 -0.69 12.51 -3.13
N PHE A 160 -1.61 12.91 -4.00
CA PHE A 160 -2.93 12.31 -4.11
C PHE A 160 -3.08 11.59 -5.45
N LEU A 161 -3.67 10.40 -5.43
CA LEU A 161 -4.02 9.64 -6.64
C LEU A 161 -5.53 9.40 -6.69
N PRO A 162 -6.22 10.00 -7.69
CA PRO A 162 -7.63 9.69 -7.93
C PRO A 162 -7.82 8.20 -8.31
N HIS A 163 -6.85 7.62 -9.01
CA HIS A 163 -6.89 6.23 -9.53
C HIS A 163 -5.50 5.60 -9.49
N PRO A 164 -5.38 4.26 -9.33
CA PRO A 164 -4.13 3.54 -9.49
C PRO A 164 -3.45 3.76 -10.87
N TYR A 165 -2.11 3.77 -10.91
CA TYR A 165 -1.34 4.00 -12.15
C TYR A 165 -1.69 3.03 -13.30
N ARG A 166 -2.04 1.79 -12.96
CA ARG A 166 -2.53 0.76 -13.91
C ARG A 166 -3.77 1.20 -14.72
N HIS A 167 -4.49 2.23 -14.28
CA HIS A 167 -5.64 2.81 -14.97
C HIS A 167 -5.34 4.17 -15.60
N SER A 168 -4.09 4.41 -16.02
CA SER A 168 -3.62 5.73 -16.48
C SER A 168 -3.83 6.83 -15.44
N GLY A 169 -3.88 6.45 -14.15
CA GLY A 169 -3.88 7.40 -13.05
C GLY A 169 -2.63 8.26 -13.14
N PHE A 170 -2.78 9.53 -12.78
CA PHE A 170 -1.66 10.44 -12.58
C PHE A 170 -1.67 10.87 -11.12
N ALA A 171 -0.47 10.92 -10.52
CA ALA A 171 -0.32 11.52 -9.22
C ALA A 171 -0.44 13.04 -9.33
N LEU A 172 -1.17 13.63 -8.40
CA LEU A 172 -1.17 15.07 -8.17
C LEU A 172 -0.01 15.41 -7.24
N HIS A 173 1.20 15.55 -7.79
CA HIS A 173 2.41 15.95 -7.07
C HIS A 173 2.38 17.41 -6.55
N ASN A 174 1.31 18.16 -6.85
CA ASN A 174 1.11 19.54 -6.39
C ASN A 174 0.02 19.65 -5.31
N TRP A 175 -0.46 18.50 -4.85
CA TRP A 175 -1.33 18.36 -3.70
C TRP A 175 -0.45 17.99 -2.52
N ASP A 176 -0.66 18.64 -1.37
CA ASP A 176 0.16 18.41 -0.17
C ASP A 176 -0.75 18.38 1.07
N PHE A 177 -0.32 17.64 2.11
CA PHE A 177 -0.92 17.67 3.44
C PHE A 177 -0.64 19.02 4.13
N LYS A 178 -1.65 19.87 4.24
CA LYS A 178 -1.51 21.24 4.76
C LYS A 178 -1.44 21.32 6.28
N GLY A 179 -2.06 20.38 6.99
CA GLY A 179 -2.16 20.39 8.45
C GLY A 179 -1.40 19.28 9.16
N ILE A 180 -0.53 18.57 8.43
CA ILE A 180 0.27 17.49 9.00
C ILE A 180 1.22 18.02 10.08
N ARG A 181 1.38 17.23 11.13
CA ARG A 181 2.38 17.48 12.18
C ARG A 181 3.23 16.24 12.29
N GLN A 182 4.55 16.39 12.34
CA GLN A 182 5.45 15.26 12.48
C GLN A 182 6.57 15.54 13.48
N LYS A 183 7.14 14.46 14.00
CA LYS A 183 8.33 14.46 14.83
C LYS A 183 9.19 13.27 14.46
N ILE A 184 10.46 13.55 14.16
CA ILE A 184 11.50 12.54 13.97
C ILE A 184 12.38 12.50 15.21
N THR A 185 12.69 11.29 15.69
CA THR A 185 13.69 11.07 16.74
C THR A 185 14.69 10.04 16.25
N ILE A 186 15.97 10.38 16.26
CA ILE A 186 17.07 9.50 15.85
C ILE A 186 17.77 8.96 17.10
N ASP A 187 17.92 7.65 17.16
CA ASP A 187 18.77 6.97 18.13
C ASP A 187 20.04 6.46 17.42
N GLY A 188 20.97 7.39 17.23
CA GLY A 188 22.12 7.23 16.34
C GLY A 188 22.69 8.58 15.91
N THR A 189 23.45 8.59 14.82
CA THR A 189 24.00 9.78 14.19
C THR A 189 23.65 9.80 12.69
N LEU A 190 22.96 10.87 12.27
CA LEU A 190 22.53 11.00 10.89
C LEU A 190 23.71 11.25 9.96
N ASN A 191 23.77 10.50 8.85
CA ASN A 191 24.75 10.65 7.77
C ASN A 191 26.21 10.42 8.20
N ASP A 192 26.46 9.54 9.18
CA ASP A 192 27.81 9.20 9.64
C ASP A 192 28.02 7.67 9.63
N GLY A 193 28.73 7.16 8.62
CA GLY A 193 29.06 5.73 8.54
C GLY A 193 30.31 5.33 9.32
N SER A 194 30.78 6.16 10.25
CA SER A 194 31.86 5.80 11.17
C SER A 194 31.39 5.05 12.42
N ASP A 195 30.08 5.06 12.70
CA ASP A 195 29.45 4.30 13.77
C ASP A 195 28.31 3.41 13.25
N LYS A 196 27.50 2.91 14.18
CA LYS A 196 26.34 2.07 13.92
C LYS A 196 25.18 2.59 14.74
N ASP A 197 24.10 2.87 14.03
CA ASP A 197 22.87 3.39 14.61
C ASP A 197 22.00 2.27 15.17
N ARG A 198 20.92 2.66 15.85
CA ARG A 198 19.93 1.69 16.37
C ARG A 198 18.59 1.82 15.67
N SER A 199 18.07 3.04 15.60
CA SER A 199 16.74 3.27 15.03
C SER A 199 16.46 4.74 14.79
N TRP A 200 15.41 5.02 14.03
CA TRP A 200 14.70 6.27 14.10
C TRP A 200 13.20 6.03 14.29
N THR A 201 12.52 7.02 14.85
CA THR A 201 11.09 6.99 15.12
C THR A 201 10.41 8.15 14.42
N LEU A 202 9.33 7.84 13.70
CA LEU A 202 8.38 8.82 13.17
C LEU A 202 7.14 8.84 14.06
N VAL A 203 6.71 10.03 14.48
CA VAL A 203 5.35 10.26 14.99
C VAL A 203 4.69 11.29 14.10
N VAL A 204 3.53 10.99 13.53
CA VAL A 204 2.80 11.88 12.63
C VAL A 204 1.32 11.96 13.03
N ALA A 205 0.76 13.17 12.95
CA ALA A 205 -0.66 13.45 13.05
C ALA A 205 -1.15 13.97 11.70
N ILE A 206 -2.00 13.18 11.05
CA ILE A 206 -2.61 13.49 9.75
C ILE A 206 -4.03 13.99 10.01
N PRO A 207 -4.36 15.25 9.71
CA PRO A 207 -5.70 15.76 9.92
C PRO A 207 -6.68 15.13 8.93
N PHE A 208 -7.88 14.77 9.40
CA PHE A 208 -8.94 14.23 8.53
C PHE A 208 -9.40 15.22 7.46
N SER A 209 -9.20 16.54 7.69
CA SER A 209 -9.48 17.56 6.67
C SER A 209 -8.64 17.37 5.41
N ASP A 210 -7.40 16.90 5.55
CA ASP A 210 -6.51 16.72 4.40
C ASP A 210 -6.87 15.43 3.64
N LEU A 211 -7.33 14.41 4.37
CA LEU A 211 -7.88 13.16 3.80
C LEU A 211 -9.30 13.30 3.24
N SER A 212 -9.81 14.53 3.10
CA SER A 212 -11.15 14.79 2.52
C SER A 212 -11.12 15.04 1.01
N PHE A 213 -9.94 15.20 0.41
CA PHE A 213 -9.85 15.53 -1.01
C PHE A 213 -10.35 14.37 -1.89
N GLY A 214 -11.37 14.64 -2.72
CA GLY A 214 -12.07 13.59 -3.48
C GLY A 214 -13.14 12.83 -2.68
N LEU A 215 -13.32 13.14 -1.40
CA LEU A 215 -14.27 12.53 -0.47
C LEU A 215 -15.18 13.58 0.17
N GLY A 216 -16.16 13.12 0.96
CA GLY A 216 -17.11 14.00 1.65
C GLY A 216 -16.45 14.82 2.78
N SER A 217 -16.16 14.18 3.91
CA SER A 217 -15.60 14.86 5.10
C SER A 217 -14.19 14.40 5.49
N GLY A 218 -13.68 13.32 4.88
CA GLY A 218 -12.42 12.67 5.29
C GLY A 218 -12.46 12.02 6.68
N ARG A 219 -13.55 12.18 7.44
CA ARG A 219 -13.72 11.56 8.76
C ARG A 219 -14.06 10.08 8.63
N PRO A 220 -13.54 9.22 9.51
CA PRO A 220 -13.82 7.80 9.47
C PRO A 220 -15.28 7.51 9.82
N ASP A 221 -15.90 6.61 9.06
CA ASP A 221 -17.13 5.92 9.45
C ASP A 221 -16.71 4.66 10.21
N VAL A 222 -16.94 4.61 11.53
CA VAL A 222 -16.46 3.52 12.39
C VAL A 222 -17.04 2.14 12.01
N GLU A 223 -18.12 2.11 11.24
CA GLU A 223 -18.71 0.87 10.71
C GLU A 223 -18.03 0.40 9.41
N LYS A 224 -17.23 1.25 8.77
CA LYS A 224 -16.54 0.95 7.50
C LYS A 224 -15.03 1.06 7.67
N PRO A 225 -14.28 -0.04 7.49
CA PRO A 225 -12.83 0.02 7.60
C PRO A 225 -12.24 0.83 6.44
N TRP A 226 -11.19 1.58 6.73
CA TRP A 226 -10.32 2.12 5.69
C TRP A 226 -9.31 1.09 5.22
N ARG A 227 -8.61 1.43 4.14
CA ARG A 227 -7.42 0.74 3.68
C ARG A 227 -6.21 1.58 4.03
N ILE A 228 -5.25 0.97 4.72
CA ILE A 228 -3.98 1.63 5.06
C ILE A 228 -2.83 0.65 4.89
N ASN A 229 -1.70 1.13 4.42
CA ASN A 229 -0.46 0.38 4.46
C ASN A 229 0.72 1.29 4.72
N PHE A 230 1.83 0.65 5.01
CA PHE A 230 3.09 1.30 5.29
C PHE A 230 4.17 0.60 4.49
N SER A 231 5.12 1.38 3.98
CA SER A 231 6.32 0.88 3.30
C SER A 231 7.56 1.48 3.95
N ARG A 232 8.66 0.76 3.81
CA ARG A 232 10.01 1.25 4.03
C ARG A 232 10.79 0.90 2.78
N VAL A 233 11.26 1.92 2.07
CA VAL A 233 12.25 1.72 1.02
C VAL A 233 13.63 1.66 1.67
N GLU A 234 14.33 0.57 1.43
CA GLU A 234 15.63 0.31 2.00
C GLU A 234 16.65 0.05 0.90
N TRP A 235 17.73 0.83 0.90
CA TRP A 235 18.85 0.62 -0.02
C TRP A 235 20.03 -0.02 0.69
N ASP A 236 20.60 -1.05 0.07
CA ASP A 236 21.93 -1.50 0.45
C ASP A 236 22.94 -0.38 0.17
N THR A 237 23.65 0.09 1.20
CA THR A 237 24.63 1.16 1.10
C THR A 237 25.99 0.77 1.66
N LYS A 238 27.01 1.54 1.30
CA LYS A 238 28.35 1.48 1.87
C LYS A 238 28.86 2.88 2.19
N TRP A 239 29.67 3.00 3.23
CA TRP A 239 30.32 4.25 3.60
C TRP A 239 31.62 4.47 2.81
N GLU A 240 31.65 5.49 1.96
CA GLU A 240 32.81 5.83 1.14
C GLU A 240 33.03 7.34 1.05
N ASN A 241 34.26 7.79 1.29
CA ASN A 241 34.66 9.20 1.16
C ASN A 241 33.76 10.17 1.95
N GLY A 242 33.32 9.78 3.15
CA GLY A 242 32.50 10.62 4.02
C GLY A 242 31.02 10.68 3.66
N LYS A 243 30.49 9.71 2.88
CA LYS A 243 29.07 9.61 2.55
C LYS A 243 28.64 8.16 2.35
N TYR A 244 27.35 7.89 2.54
CA TYR A 244 26.73 6.67 2.07
C TYR A 244 26.56 6.71 0.55
N VAL A 245 26.90 5.59 -0.09
CA VAL A 245 26.66 5.37 -1.51
C VAL A 245 25.95 4.03 -1.69
N LYS A 246 24.95 4.01 -2.58
CA LYS A 246 24.20 2.79 -2.89
C LYS A 246 25.13 1.72 -3.43
N ALA A 247 24.93 0.49 -2.99
CA ALA A 247 25.61 -0.68 -3.51
C ALA A 247 25.25 -0.85 -5.00
N THR A 248 26.22 -1.28 -5.80
CA THR A 248 26.06 -1.42 -7.24
C THR A 248 26.39 -2.83 -7.69
N ASN A 249 25.76 -3.27 -8.78
CA ASN A 249 26.14 -4.49 -9.48
C ASN A 249 27.48 -4.32 -10.23
N ALA A 250 27.93 -5.38 -10.91
CA ALA A 250 29.19 -5.40 -11.67
C ALA A 250 29.27 -4.35 -12.79
N ASP A 251 28.12 -3.88 -13.30
CA ASP A 251 28.03 -2.86 -14.35
C ASP A 251 27.97 -1.43 -13.77
N GLY A 252 28.08 -1.29 -12.44
CA GLY A 252 28.02 0.01 -11.75
C GLY A 252 26.62 0.59 -11.60
N LYS A 253 25.56 -0.18 -11.87
CA LYS A 253 24.17 0.23 -11.61
C LYS A 253 23.79 -0.06 -10.16
N PRO A 254 23.04 0.82 -9.47
CA PRO A 254 22.50 0.50 -8.15
C PRO A 254 21.79 -0.86 -8.14
N LEU A 255 21.98 -1.61 -7.05
CA LEU A 255 21.12 -2.75 -6.74
C LEU A 255 19.68 -2.24 -6.55
N PRO A 256 18.65 -3.06 -6.84
CA PRO A 256 17.28 -2.70 -6.54
C PRO A 256 17.10 -2.45 -5.03
N GLU A 257 16.24 -1.51 -4.72
CA GLU A 257 15.77 -1.27 -3.36
C GLU A 257 14.97 -2.45 -2.82
N HIS A 258 15.00 -2.63 -1.50
CA HIS A 258 14.05 -3.49 -0.81
C HIS A 258 12.81 -2.67 -0.45
N ASN A 259 11.64 -3.29 -0.61
CA ASN A 259 10.36 -2.70 -0.24
C ASN A 259 9.76 -3.54 0.89
N TRP A 260 9.84 -3.04 2.11
CA TRP A 260 9.34 -3.75 3.28
C TRP A 260 8.04 -3.10 3.75
N VAL A 261 6.99 -3.90 3.93
CA VAL A 261 5.63 -3.40 4.15
C VAL A 261 4.96 -4.07 5.34
N TRP A 262 3.99 -3.39 5.94
CA TRP A 262 3.18 -4.02 6.99
C TRP A 262 2.32 -5.15 6.43
N SER A 263 1.44 -4.85 5.47
CA SER A 263 0.58 -5.83 4.79
C SER A 263 1.14 -6.12 3.40
N PRO A 264 1.49 -7.38 3.06
CA PRO A 264 1.99 -7.73 1.73
C PRO A 264 1.03 -7.33 0.61
N VAL A 265 1.55 -6.63 -0.39
CA VAL A 265 0.80 -6.32 -1.61
C VAL A 265 0.86 -7.49 -2.58
N GLY A 266 1.96 -8.24 -2.60
CA GLY A 266 2.17 -9.40 -3.47
C GLY A 266 2.74 -9.07 -4.85
N ALA A 267 3.18 -7.82 -5.04
CA ALA A 267 3.91 -7.34 -6.20
C ALA A 267 4.69 -6.08 -5.78
N ILE A 268 5.83 -5.79 -6.43
CA ILE A 268 6.62 -4.57 -6.22
C ILE A 268 5.85 -3.37 -6.82
N SER A 269 4.81 -2.93 -6.13
CA SER A 269 3.94 -1.82 -6.49
C SER A 269 3.04 -1.48 -5.31
N MET A 270 3.36 -0.42 -4.56
CA MET A 270 2.48 0.04 -3.48
C MET A 270 1.16 0.59 -4.02
N HIS A 271 1.06 1.02 -5.28
CA HIS A 271 -0.16 1.59 -5.88
C HIS A 271 -1.23 0.52 -6.24
N MET A 272 -1.54 -0.34 -5.28
CA MET A 272 -2.57 -1.37 -5.28
C MET A 272 -3.40 -1.27 -3.98
N PRO A 273 -4.18 -0.18 -3.80
CA PRO A 273 -4.91 0.08 -2.54
C PRO A 273 -5.89 -1.02 -2.15
N GLU A 274 -6.37 -1.79 -3.13
CA GLU A 274 -7.19 -2.97 -2.89
C GLU A 274 -6.46 -4.08 -2.11
N ARG A 275 -5.15 -3.98 -1.89
CA ARG A 275 -4.30 -4.94 -1.18
C ARG A 275 -3.72 -4.44 0.14
N TYR A 276 -3.92 -3.16 0.47
CA TYR A 276 -3.53 -2.59 1.76
C TYR A 276 -4.15 -3.31 2.96
N GLY A 277 -3.63 -3.07 4.17
CA GLY A 277 -4.26 -3.59 5.38
C GLY A 277 -5.61 -2.90 5.65
N TYR A 278 -6.43 -3.50 6.50
CA TYR A 278 -7.67 -2.90 6.97
C TYR A 278 -7.44 -2.11 8.26
N LEU A 279 -7.95 -0.87 8.31
CA LEU A 279 -7.97 -0.04 9.50
C LEU A 279 -9.40 0.10 10.01
N LYS A 280 -9.72 -0.53 11.13
CA LYS A 280 -11.00 -0.35 11.82
C LYS A 280 -10.87 0.74 12.88
N PHE A 281 -11.65 1.79 12.77
CA PHE A 281 -11.76 2.82 13.81
C PHE A 281 -12.70 2.33 14.91
N SER A 282 -12.23 2.38 16.16
CA SER A 282 -13.02 2.05 17.35
C SER A 282 -13.34 3.31 18.12
N GLU A 283 -14.59 3.47 18.54
CA GLU A 283 -15.02 4.54 19.48
C GLU A 283 -14.51 4.30 20.91
N LYS A 284 -13.90 3.15 21.19
CA LYS A 284 -13.35 2.85 22.51
C LYS A 284 -12.01 3.57 22.69
N THR A 285 -11.77 4.06 23.90
CA THR A 285 -10.46 4.61 24.27
C THR A 285 -9.41 3.51 24.43
N VAL A 286 -8.21 3.77 23.93
CA VAL A 286 -7.07 2.86 24.02
C VAL A 286 -6.84 2.37 25.46
N GLY A 287 -6.60 1.08 25.62
CA GLY A 287 -6.33 0.44 26.92
C GLY A 287 -7.53 0.29 27.86
N LYS A 288 -8.75 0.70 27.48
CA LYS A 288 -9.97 0.50 28.29
C LYS A 288 -10.62 -0.86 28.05
N GLU A 289 -10.81 -1.20 26.80
CA GLU A 289 -11.50 -2.41 26.38
C GLU A 289 -10.91 -2.92 25.07
N LYS A 290 -10.81 -4.24 24.93
CA LYS A 290 -10.37 -4.87 23.69
C LYS A 290 -11.55 -5.02 22.75
N GLU A 291 -11.30 -4.74 21.49
CA GLU A 291 -12.20 -4.98 20.37
C GLU A 291 -11.49 -5.85 19.33
N THR A 292 -12.27 -6.68 18.65
CA THR A 292 -11.79 -7.51 17.55
C THR A 292 -12.25 -6.94 16.22
N PHE A 293 -11.42 -7.13 15.20
CA PHE A 293 -11.81 -6.91 13.82
C PHE A 293 -12.08 -8.25 13.14
N THR A 294 -13.17 -8.32 12.39
CA THR A 294 -13.48 -9.47 11.55
C THR A 294 -14.14 -8.96 10.30
N LEU A 295 -13.58 -9.32 9.15
CA LEU A 295 -14.16 -8.97 7.86
C LEU A 295 -15.54 -9.60 7.71
N THR A 296 -16.48 -8.79 7.23
CA THR A 296 -17.83 -9.25 6.88
C THR A 296 -17.76 -10.26 5.74
N GLU A 297 -18.79 -11.09 5.57
CA GLU A 297 -18.86 -12.02 4.45
C GLU A 297 -18.81 -11.28 3.10
N THR A 298 -19.49 -10.13 3.00
CA THR A 298 -19.43 -9.25 1.81
C THR A 298 -18.01 -8.81 1.49
N GLU A 299 -17.27 -8.33 2.49
CA GLU A 299 -15.90 -7.85 2.27
C GLU A 299 -14.96 -8.99 1.83
N LYS A 300 -15.08 -10.17 2.47
CA LYS A 300 -14.33 -11.37 2.07
C LYS A 300 -14.64 -11.80 0.64
N LEU A 301 -15.86 -11.58 0.16
CA LEU A 301 -16.28 -11.94 -1.19
C LEU A 301 -15.73 -10.99 -2.27
N LYS A 302 -15.30 -9.77 -1.94
CA LYS A 302 -14.63 -8.89 -2.90
C LYS A 302 -13.40 -9.56 -3.55
N ARG A 303 -12.72 -10.46 -2.83
CA ARG A 303 -11.58 -11.24 -3.36
C ARG A 303 -11.95 -12.06 -4.61
N VAL A 304 -13.21 -12.49 -4.74
CA VAL A 304 -13.67 -13.24 -5.92
C VAL A 304 -13.60 -12.36 -7.16
N LEU A 305 -14.07 -11.13 -7.02
CA LEU A 305 -14.08 -10.13 -8.09
C LEU A 305 -12.66 -9.68 -8.44
N TRP A 306 -11.81 -9.45 -7.42
CA TRP A 306 -10.38 -9.16 -7.64
C TRP A 306 -9.64 -10.31 -8.33
N ALA A 307 -9.94 -11.57 -8.01
CA ALA A 307 -9.37 -12.70 -8.72
C ALA A 307 -9.76 -12.71 -10.20
N VAL A 308 -11.01 -12.35 -10.54
CA VAL A 308 -11.44 -12.20 -11.94
C VAL A 308 -10.67 -11.05 -12.60
N PHE A 309 -10.58 -9.89 -11.95
CA PHE A 309 -9.85 -8.72 -12.44
C PHE A 309 -8.39 -9.04 -12.78
N TYR A 310 -7.65 -9.67 -11.88
CA TYR A 310 -6.25 -10.03 -12.14
C TYR A 310 -6.10 -11.07 -13.25
N ARG A 311 -7.04 -12.02 -13.39
CA ARG A 311 -7.03 -12.99 -14.48
C ARG A 311 -7.36 -12.36 -15.83
N GLU A 312 -8.30 -11.42 -15.87
CA GLU A 312 -8.61 -10.64 -17.07
C GLU A 312 -7.40 -9.81 -17.49
N ALA A 313 -6.69 -9.15 -16.57
CA ALA A 313 -5.46 -8.43 -16.88
C ALA A 313 -4.39 -9.35 -17.53
N LYS A 314 -4.14 -10.53 -16.95
CA LYS A 314 -3.21 -11.53 -17.52
C LYS A 314 -3.70 -12.11 -18.86
N TYR A 315 -5.01 -12.25 -19.04
CA TYR A 315 -5.59 -12.72 -20.29
C TYR A 315 -5.43 -11.66 -21.38
N PHE A 316 -5.70 -10.40 -21.06
CA PHE A 316 -5.54 -9.24 -21.94
C PHE A 316 -4.09 -9.09 -22.39
N GLU A 317 -3.11 -9.20 -21.48
CA GLU A 317 -1.68 -9.16 -21.83
C GLU A 317 -1.31 -10.17 -22.94
N LYS A 318 -1.92 -11.36 -22.91
CA LYS A 318 -1.61 -12.45 -23.85
C LYS A 318 -2.45 -12.44 -25.12
N LYS A 319 -3.67 -11.89 -25.06
CA LYS A 319 -4.68 -12.01 -26.13
C LYS A 319 -5.08 -10.66 -26.73
N ASN A 320 -4.67 -9.56 -26.10
CA ASN A 320 -5.02 -8.19 -26.45
C ASN A 320 -6.54 -7.96 -26.53
N LYS A 321 -7.29 -8.63 -25.64
CA LYS A 321 -8.74 -8.53 -25.45
C LYS A 321 -9.16 -9.21 -24.14
N PHE A 322 -10.33 -8.87 -23.62
CA PHE A 322 -10.94 -9.55 -22.46
C PHE A 322 -11.80 -10.76 -22.89
N THR A 323 -12.28 -11.58 -21.94
CA THR A 323 -13.09 -12.77 -22.24
C THR A 323 -14.38 -12.85 -21.43
N GLY A 324 -15.51 -13.12 -22.10
CA GLY A 324 -16.79 -13.38 -21.40
C GLY A 324 -16.87 -14.79 -20.78
N LYS A 325 -15.81 -15.59 -20.85
CA LYS A 325 -15.83 -17.01 -20.47
C LYS A 325 -14.97 -17.24 -19.23
N LEU A 326 -15.61 -17.49 -18.09
CA LEU A 326 -14.92 -17.83 -16.83
C LEU A 326 -13.92 -18.99 -16.97
N SER A 327 -14.18 -19.97 -17.86
CA SER A 327 -13.26 -21.08 -18.11
C SER A 327 -11.90 -20.65 -18.67
N ASP A 328 -11.84 -19.53 -19.39
CA ASP A 328 -10.61 -18.97 -19.95
C ASP A 328 -9.73 -18.33 -18.85
N LEU A 329 -10.35 -17.90 -17.75
CA LEU A 329 -9.70 -17.31 -16.57
C LEU A 329 -9.30 -18.36 -15.51
N GLY A 330 -9.64 -19.63 -15.74
CA GLY A 330 -9.41 -20.72 -14.80
C GLY A 330 -10.69 -21.18 -14.08
N ASN A 331 -10.79 -22.49 -13.83
CA ASN A 331 -11.99 -23.10 -13.23
C ASN A 331 -12.00 -23.08 -11.70
N ASP A 332 -10.98 -22.52 -11.07
CA ASP A 332 -10.72 -22.55 -9.63
C ASP A 332 -11.18 -21.28 -8.90
N ILE A 333 -11.56 -20.21 -9.62
CA ILE A 333 -12.21 -19.02 -9.02
C ILE A 333 -13.47 -19.41 -8.24
N LYS A 334 -14.21 -20.43 -8.70
CA LYS A 334 -15.38 -20.98 -8.01
C LYS A 334 -15.09 -21.54 -6.61
N SER A 335 -13.83 -21.80 -6.28
CA SER A 335 -13.45 -22.27 -4.93
C SER A 335 -13.44 -21.14 -3.90
N LEU A 336 -13.46 -19.87 -4.35
CA LEU A 336 -13.40 -18.70 -3.48
C LEU A 336 -14.76 -18.33 -2.86
N TYR A 337 -15.86 -18.88 -3.40
CA TYR A 337 -17.24 -18.61 -2.96
C TYR A 337 -18.10 -19.88 -2.98
N ASP A 338 -19.22 -19.86 -2.26
CA ASP A 338 -20.20 -20.95 -2.29
C ASP A 338 -21.11 -20.79 -3.52
N GLY A 339 -20.81 -21.53 -4.59
CA GLY A 339 -21.58 -21.51 -5.83
C GLY A 339 -23.05 -21.93 -5.71
N LYS A 340 -23.50 -22.38 -4.53
CA LYS A 340 -24.91 -22.64 -4.21
C LYS A 340 -25.59 -21.53 -3.41
N LYS A 341 -24.85 -20.47 -3.05
CA LYS A 341 -25.37 -19.27 -2.38
C LYS A 341 -25.15 -18.03 -3.21
N PHE A 342 -24.10 -18.05 -4.03
CA PHE A 342 -23.68 -16.96 -4.88
C PHE A 342 -23.47 -17.44 -6.30
N LYS A 343 -23.80 -16.57 -7.25
CA LYS A 343 -23.60 -16.79 -8.67
C LYS A 343 -22.66 -15.71 -9.21
N LEU A 344 -21.55 -16.15 -9.80
CA LEU A 344 -20.65 -15.29 -10.56
C LEU A 344 -21.03 -15.31 -12.04
N SER A 345 -21.25 -14.16 -12.63
CA SER A 345 -21.42 -13.95 -14.07
C SER A 345 -20.32 -13.05 -14.61
N LEU A 346 -19.95 -13.25 -15.88
CA LEU A 346 -18.92 -12.49 -16.58
C LEU A 346 -19.44 -12.11 -17.97
N SER A 347 -19.29 -10.84 -18.32
CA SER A 347 -19.55 -10.29 -19.65
C SER A 347 -18.32 -9.52 -20.10
N ALA A 348 -17.96 -9.59 -21.38
CA ALA A 348 -16.81 -8.87 -21.90
C ALA A 348 -16.95 -8.51 -23.38
N SER A 349 -16.21 -7.46 -23.76
CA SER A 349 -15.88 -7.11 -25.14
C SER A 349 -14.35 -7.19 -25.34
N ASP A 350 -13.84 -6.71 -26.47
CA ASP A 350 -12.39 -6.62 -26.66
C ASP A 350 -11.74 -5.52 -25.79
N HIS A 351 -12.51 -4.61 -25.19
CA HIS A 351 -12.00 -3.41 -24.52
C HIS A 351 -12.49 -3.19 -23.07
N THR A 352 -13.47 -3.98 -22.60
CA THR A 352 -14.03 -3.87 -21.24
C THR A 352 -14.57 -5.22 -20.80
N PHE A 353 -14.70 -5.42 -19.49
CA PHE A 353 -15.44 -6.53 -18.91
C PHE A 353 -16.25 -6.09 -17.69
N GLU A 354 -17.25 -6.89 -17.34
CA GLU A 354 -17.97 -6.79 -16.08
C GLU A 354 -18.08 -8.18 -15.47
N ALA A 355 -17.58 -8.33 -14.24
CA ALA A 355 -17.78 -9.51 -13.43
C ALA A 355 -18.72 -9.18 -12.27
N THR A 356 -19.79 -9.95 -12.13
CA THR A 356 -20.87 -9.65 -11.18
C THR A 356 -21.11 -10.86 -10.28
N LEU A 357 -21.05 -10.66 -8.98
CA LEU A 357 -21.33 -11.64 -7.95
C LEU A 357 -22.67 -11.30 -7.28
N LYS A 358 -23.65 -12.20 -7.41
CA LYS A 358 -24.98 -12.02 -6.82
C LYS A 358 -25.29 -13.13 -5.83
N SER A 359 -25.92 -12.80 -4.70
CA SER A 359 -26.54 -13.81 -3.84
C SER A 359 -27.78 -14.42 -4.49
N ASP A 360 -28.10 -15.68 -4.21
CA ASP A 360 -29.23 -16.39 -4.81
C ASP A 360 -30.59 -15.74 -4.54
N LYS A 361 -30.68 -14.98 -3.45
CA LYS A 361 -31.89 -14.25 -3.05
C LYS A 361 -31.91 -12.80 -3.56
N GLY A 362 -30.91 -12.39 -4.33
CA GLY A 362 -30.78 -11.03 -4.89
C GLY A 362 -30.59 -9.92 -3.85
N LYS A 363 -30.29 -10.27 -2.58
CA LYS A 363 -30.11 -9.32 -1.49
C LYS A 363 -28.71 -8.67 -1.45
N MET A 364 -27.83 -9.11 -2.33
CA MET A 364 -26.46 -8.63 -2.43
C MET A 364 -26.06 -8.82 -3.87
N GLU A 365 -25.58 -7.73 -4.45
CA GLU A 365 -25.01 -7.68 -5.79
C GLU A 365 -23.79 -6.77 -5.76
N MET A 366 -22.66 -7.32 -6.17
CA MET A 366 -21.41 -6.58 -6.35
C MET A 366 -20.86 -6.84 -7.74
N TYR A 367 -20.20 -5.84 -8.34
CA TYR A 367 -19.53 -5.99 -9.61
C TYR A 367 -18.15 -5.31 -9.62
N ILE A 368 -17.31 -5.74 -10.54
CA ILE A 368 -16.02 -5.12 -10.88
C ILE A 368 -15.89 -5.05 -12.40
N THR A 369 -15.24 -4.00 -12.88
CA THR A 369 -14.92 -3.78 -14.30
C THR A 369 -13.42 -3.72 -14.51
N GLU A 370 -12.98 -3.47 -15.74
CA GLU A 370 -11.58 -3.20 -16.08
C GLU A 370 -10.99 -1.96 -15.38
N GLU A 371 -11.83 -1.12 -14.76
CA GLU A 371 -11.38 0.03 -13.96
C GLU A 371 -10.94 -0.34 -12.53
N GLY A 372 -11.19 -1.57 -12.08
CA GLY A 372 -10.67 -2.05 -10.80
C GLY A 372 -11.28 -1.37 -9.57
N THR A 373 -12.61 -1.26 -9.52
CA THR A 373 -13.35 -0.88 -8.31
C THR A 373 -14.49 -1.86 -8.08
N VAL A 374 -14.64 -2.36 -6.85
CA VAL A 374 -15.78 -3.20 -6.49
C VAL A 374 -16.93 -2.31 -6.02
N ILE A 375 -18.00 -2.26 -6.81
CA ILE A 375 -19.20 -1.50 -6.50
C ILE A 375 -20.29 -2.47 -6.08
N GLY A 376 -21.00 -2.18 -5.00
CA GLY A 376 -22.02 -3.06 -4.44
C GLY A 376 -23.27 -2.33 -3.96
N SER A 377 -24.40 -3.03 -4.05
CA SER A 377 -25.61 -2.71 -3.31
C SER A 377 -25.84 -3.80 -2.24
N LEU A 378 -26.05 -3.35 -1.01
CA LEU A 378 -26.41 -4.19 0.15
C LEU A 378 -27.92 -4.17 0.38
#